data_AF-A0A7C7UAP1-F1
#
_entry.id   AF-A0A7C7UAP1-F1
#
_cell.length_a   1.000
_cell.length_b   1.000
_cell.length_c   1.000
_cell.angle_alpha   90.00
_cell.angle_beta   90.00
_cell.angle_gamma   90.00
#
_symmetry.space_group_name_H-M   'P 1'
#
loop_
_entity.id
_entity.type
_entity.pdbx_description
1 polymer ?
#
loop_
_entity_poly.entity_id
_entity_poly.type
_entity_poly.pdbx_seq_one_letter_code
_entity_poly.pdbx_strand_id
1 'polypeptide(L)'
;MDRSGAFTFVLHSHLPYCRRAGRWPHGEEWLHEATAETYVPLLNALYDLHEAGLPVKLTLGLTPVLCEQMADPLVQEHFEAYLGEKIQAAEGDIPRFREEGNPHAEYLAIFYRDWYTDILRSFQQRYNRDLVGAFRRLQDAGVVEIITCAATHGYLPLLGTDGAIRGQLKAGVASYRRLFGRAPRAIWLPECAYRPAYITGDDTVRPGLESFLAAENLGCFFAETHTIEGGRPVGKAAGEAIGPYGVIVRNYVLPLEQFELPDQPRSTYRPYYVVNTTPGVVSEHSGVAAIGRNNRTGMQVWSADWGYPGDYDYREFHKKDYISGLQYWRVTGAQVDLGRKDWYHPDWARTRVGEHSRHFAWLVSDLLTQHHAETGQFGIIASNYDTELFGHWWFEGVDWIREVLRQLARSDTVQLMTASEYLEAHPPEEVLALPESSWGLGGGHWTWDNPETHWMWQPIHEAETRMEQIANSRLQIVDPDEEAVLNQAARELLLLESSDWPFLVTTGQAREYAIQRFTGHIERFERLIASVEAGRPDRALAEELWELDKVFPEVDFRWWAK
;
A
#
# COMPACT_ATOMS: atom_id res chain seq x y z
N MET A 1 -6.51 36.10 0.84
CA MET A 1 -6.04 35.72 -0.50
C MET A 1 -6.49 34.29 -0.70
N ASP A 2 -7.11 33.99 -1.82
CA ASP A 2 -7.52 32.61 -2.11
C ASP A 2 -6.25 31.75 -2.29
N ARG A 3 -6.25 30.56 -1.69
CA ARG A 3 -5.15 29.60 -1.82
C ARG A 3 -5.01 29.18 -3.29
N SER A 4 -3.78 28.91 -3.73
CA SER A 4 -3.47 28.57 -5.13
C SER A 4 -3.77 27.12 -5.50
N GLY A 5 -3.85 26.21 -4.52
CA GLY A 5 -4.20 24.82 -4.77
C GLY A 5 -4.20 23.95 -3.52
N ALA A 6 -4.48 22.66 -3.72
CA ALA A 6 -4.51 21.65 -2.67
C ALA A 6 -3.30 20.72 -2.73
N PHE A 7 -2.95 20.16 -1.58
CA PHE A 7 -1.94 19.13 -1.44
C PHE A 7 -2.46 17.99 -0.57
N THR A 8 -2.18 16.76 -0.98
CA THR A 8 -2.36 15.56 -0.15
C THR A 8 -1.14 14.65 -0.29
N PHE A 9 -0.62 14.17 0.84
CA PHE A 9 0.12 12.91 0.81
C PHE A 9 -0.87 11.77 0.56
N VAL A 10 -0.43 10.77 -0.20
CA VAL A 10 -1.15 9.50 -0.39
C VAL A 10 -0.20 8.39 0.01
N LEU A 11 -0.29 7.96 1.26
CA LEU A 11 0.61 6.95 1.81
C LEU A 11 -0.04 5.58 1.68
N HIS A 12 0.62 4.61 1.04
CA HIS A 12 0.12 3.24 0.90
C HIS A 12 0.81 2.33 1.91
N SER A 13 0.07 1.77 2.86
CA SER A 13 0.61 0.85 3.88
C SER A 13 0.15 -0.56 3.57
N HIS A 14 1.10 -1.46 3.34
CA HIS A 14 0.83 -2.82 2.98
C HIS A 14 1.91 -3.78 3.47
N LEU A 15 1.48 -4.90 4.03
CA LEU A 15 2.29 -6.10 4.19
C LEU A 15 1.42 -7.33 3.85
N PRO A 16 2.02 -8.38 3.26
CA PRO A 16 1.31 -9.63 3.03
C PRO A 16 0.86 -10.26 4.36
N TYR A 17 0.01 -11.27 4.28
CA TYR A 17 -0.38 -12.02 5.46
C TYR A 17 0.82 -12.77 6.04
N CYS A 18 1.32 -12.36 7.20
CA CYS A 18 2.53 -12.88 7.84
C CYS A 18 2.26 -13.56 9.20
N ARG A 19 1.05 -13.44 9.76
CA ARG A 19 0.68 -14.06 11.04
C ARG A 19 0.94 -15.57 11.01
N ARG A 20 1.73 -16.05 11.99
CA ARG A 20 2.22 -17.44 12.15
C ARG A 20 2.95 -18.01 10.93
N ALA A 21 3.46 -17.18 10.02
CA ALA A 21 4.16 -17.61 8.80
C ALA A 21 5.69 -17.73 8.95
N GLY A 22 6.22 -17.56 10.16
CA GLY A 22 7.65 -17.45 10.46
C GLY A 22 7.91 -16.24 11.35
N ARG A 23 8.93 -16.30 12.22
CA ARG A 23 9.32 -15.17 13.07
C ARG A 23 10.52 -14.39 12.52
N TRP A 24 11.55 -15.08 12.01
CA TRP A 24 12.80 -14.46 11.52
C TRP A 24 13.41 -15.33 10.40
N PRO A 25 14.00 -14.76 9.32
CA PRO A 25 14.12 -13.33 8.97
C PRO A 25 12.92 -12.79 8.15
N HIS A 26 11.95 -13.65 7.85
CA HIS A 26 10.76 -13.34 7.06
C HIS A 26 9.51 -13.83 7.79
N GLY A 27 8.42 -13.07 7.72
CA GLY A 27 7.18 -13.35 8.45
C GLY A 27 6.76 -12.19 9.35
N GLU A 28 6.41 -12.48 10.61
CA GLU A 28 5.84 -11.47 11.53
C GLU A 28 6.81 -10.33 11.87
N GLU A 29 8.12 -10.54 11.76
CA GLU A 29 9.10 -9.48 12.00
C GLU A 29 8.93 -8.29 11.05
N TRP A 30 8.57 -8.50 9.77
CA TRP A 30 8.29 -7.38 8.87
C TRP A 30 7.15 -6.50 9.38
N LEU A 31 6.10 -7.14 9.92
CA LEU A 31 4.97 -6.44 10.52
C LEU A 31 5.38 -5.69 11.78
N HIS A 32 6.21 -6.29 12.62
CA HIS A 32 6.68 -5.64 13.84
C HIS A 32 7.66 -4.50 13.57
N GLU A 33 8.59 -4.65 12.61
CA GLU A 33 9.49 -3.59 12.15
C GLU A 33 8.68 -2.40 11.60
N ALA A 34 7.75 -2.64 10.67
CA ALA A 34 6.90 -1.58 10.13
C ALA A 34 6.01 -0.93 11.21
N THR A 35 5.48 -1.71 12.15
CA THR A 35 4.66 -1.16 13.25
C THR A 35 5.49 -0.28 14.19
N ALA A 36 6.69 -0.71 14.56
CA ALA A 36 7.57 0.02 15.46
C ALA A 36 8.16 1.28 14.80
N GLU A 37 8.62 1.15 13.56
CA GLU A 37 9.38 2.20 12.88
C GLU A 37 8.49 3.15 12.06
N THR A 38 7.33 2.71 11.59
CA THR A 38 6.44 3.52 10.73
C THR A 38 5.09 3.81 11.37
N TYR A 39 4.28 2.81 11.71
CA TYR A 39 2.86 3.05 12.04
C TYR A 39 2.67 3.75 13.40
N VAL A 40 3.35 3.31 14.45
CA VAL A 40 3.28 3.96 15.77
C VAL A 40 3.88 5.38 15.72
N PRO A 41 5.07 5.61 15.13
CA PRO A 41 5.59 6.96 14.95
C PRO A 41 4.69 7.87 14.13
N LEU A 42 4.09 7.38 13.04
CA LEU A 42 3.18 8.16 12.21
C LEU A 42 1.92 8.56 12.99
N LEU A 43 1.33 7.63 13.73
CA LEU A 43 0.21 7.94 14.63
C LEU A 43 0.63 9.00 15.66
N ASN A 44 1.79 8.85 16.29
CA ASN A 44 2.30 9.83 17.25
C ASN A 44 2.39 11.22 16.61
N ALA A 45 3.02 11.33 15.43
CA ALA A 45 3.16 12.59 14.72
C ALA A 45 1.81 13.23 14.36
N LEU A 46 0.84 12.45 13.88
CA LEU A 46 -0.48 12.97 13.49
C LEU A 46 -1.33 13.39 14.68
N TYR A 47 -1.32 12.62 15.76
CA TYR A 47 -1.99 13.02 17.00
C TYR A 47 -1.35 14.29 17.58
N ASP A 48 -0.01 14.39 17.63
CA ASP A 48 0.67 15.58 18.14
C ASP A 48 0.34 16.84 17.32
N LEU A 49 0.26 16.73 15.99
CA LEU A 49 -0.13 17.83 15.11
C LEU A 49 -1.60 18.22 15.30
N HIS A 50 -2.49 17.24 15.47
CA HIS A 50 -3.90 17.47 15.71
C HIS A 50 -4.16 18.12 17.08
N GLU A 51 -3.52 17.61 18.13
CA GLU A 51 -3.58 18.15 19.50
C GLU A 51 -3.00 19.58 19.57
N ALA A 52 -2.03 19.90 18.71
CA ALA A 52 -1.52 21.27 18.52
C ALA A 52 -2.49 22.21 17.77
N GLY A 53 -3.66 21.71 17.34
CA GLY A 53 -4.69 22.49 16.66
C GLY A 53 -4.38 22.85 15.21
N LEU A 54 -3.43 22.15 14.56
CA LEU A 54 -3.09 22.40 13.16
C LEU A 54 -4.10 21.71 12.23
N PRO A 55 -4.55 22.37 11.13
CA PRO A 55 -5.48 21.81 10.17
C PRO A 55 -4.78 20.84 9.20
N VAL A 56 -4.17 19.79 9.74
CA VAL A 56 -3.44 18.79 8.95
C VAL A 56 -4.42 17.78 8.35
N LYS A 57 -4.23 17.47 7.06
CA LYS A 57 -5.01 16.50 6.31
C LYS A 57 -4.10 15.69 5.39
N LEU A 58 -4.35 14.39 5.28
CA LEU A 58 -3.70 13.50 4.30
C LEU A 58 -4.58 12.30 3.97
N THR A 59 -4.21 11.56 2.92
CA THR A 59 -4.85 10.31 2.50
C THR A 59 -3.93 9.12 2.81
N LEU A 60 -4.46 8.08 3.44
CA LEU A 60 -3.71 6.90 3.88
C LEU A 60 -4.42 5.62 3.41
N GLY A 61 -3.80 4.88 2.51
CA GLY A 61 -4.22 3.53 2.15
C GLY A 61 -3.75 2.55 3.20
N LEU A 62 -4.70 1.86 3.82
CA LEU A 62 -4.40 0.73 4.71
C LEU A 62 -5.01 -0.52 4.09
N THR A 63 -4.19 -1.49 3.67
CA THR A 63 -4.75 -2.69 3.08
C THR A 63 -5.57 -3.49 4.09
N PRO A 64 -6.68 -4.12 3.67
CA PRO A 64 -7.51 -4.92 4.57
C PRO A 64 -6.70 -6.00 5.31
N VAL A 65 -5.87 -6.78 4.60
CA VAL A 65 -5.01 -7.81 5.20
C VAL A 65 -4.03 -7.26 6.24
N LEU A 66 -3.55 -6.02 6.10
CA LEU A 66 -2.68 -5.38 7.09
C LEU A 66 -3.48 -5.03 8.35
N CYS A 67 -4.67 -4.44 8.18
CA CYS A 67 -5.54 -4.07 9.29
C CYS A 67 -6.04 -5.28 10.08
N GLU A 68 -6.39 -6.38 9.40
CA GLU A 68 -6.75 -7.65 10.05
C GLU A 68 -5.63 -8.15 10.97
N GLN A 69 -4.37 -8.10 10.50
CA GLN A 69 -3.22 -8.52 11.29
C GLN A 69 -2.93 -7.59 12.47
N MET A 70 -2.98 -6.27 12.27
CA MET A 70 -2.77 -5.31 13.36
C MET A 70 -3.87 -5.38 14.45
N ALA A 71 -5.08 -5.82 14.07
CA ALA A 71 -6.19 -6.01 14.99
C ALA A 71 -6.16 -7.39 15.70
N ASP A 72 -5.30 -8.32 15.29
CA ASP A 72 -5.23 -9.66 15.86
C ASP A 72 -4.51 -9.64 17.23
N PRO A 73 -5.13 -10.16 18.31
CA PRO A 73 -4.53 -10.13 19.65
C PRO A 73 -3.20 -10.88 19.77
N LEU A 74 -3.00 -11.96 19.00
CA LEU A 74 -1.75 -12.71 19.04
C LEU A 74 -0.62 -11.89 18.41
N VAL A 75 -0.89 -11.22 17.29
CA VAL A 75 0.07 -10.30 16.65
C VAL A 75 0.42 -9.14 17.58
N GLN A 76 -0.55 -8.60 18.31
CA GLN A 76 -0.31 -7.54 19.30
C GLN A 76 0.59 -8.00 20.46
N GLU A 77 0.40 -9.21 20.97
CA GLU A 77 1.27 -9.81 21.99
C GLU A 77 2.69 -10.02 21.46
N HIS A 78 2.82 -10.57 20.24
CA HIS A 78 4.12 -10.77 19.60
C HIS A 78 4.85 -9.44 19.34
N PHE A 79 4.11 -8.37 19.01
CA PHE A 79 4.69 -7.05 18.83
C PHE A 79 5.29 -6.48 20.13
N GLU A 80 4.62 -6.67 21.27
CA GLU A 80 5.18 -6.29 22.57
C GLU A 80 6.44 -7.10 22.91
N ALA A 81 6.42 -8.40 22.63
CA ALA A 81 7.59 -9.25 22.80
C ALA A 81 8.76 -8.77 21.93
N TYR A 82 8.51 -8.46 20.67
CA TYR A 82 9.51 -7.89 19.75
C TYR A 82 10.11 -6.59 20.28
N LEU A 83 9.28 -5.65 20.75
CA LEU A 83 9.78 -4.40 21.35
C LEU A 83 10.61 -4.66 22.61
N GLY A 84 10.18 -5.60 23.46
CA GLY A 84 10.93 -6.03 24.64
C GLY A 84 12.32 -6.58 24.28
N GLU A 85 12.40 -7.41 23.24
CA GLU A 85 13.66 -7.94 22.72
C GLU A 85 14.59 -6.83 22.20
N LYS A 86 14.06 -5.85 21.46
CA LYS A 86 14.85 -4.69 20.97
C LYS A 86 15.34 -3.80 22.10
N ILE A 87 14.51 -3.55 23.12
CA ILE A 87 14.89 -2.81 24.33
C ILE A 87 16.02 -3.54 25.04
N GLN A 88 15.88 -4.85 25.28
CA GLN A 88 16.92 -5.65 25.94
C GLN A 88 18.22 -5.69 25.14
N ALA A 89 18.14 -5.78 23.81
CA ALA A 89 19.31 -5.76 22.94
C ALA A 89 20.07 -4.42 23.04
N ALA A 90 19.34 -3.30 23.02
CA ALA A 90 19.91 -1.97 23.25
C ALA A 90 20.52 -1.84 24.66
N GLU A 91 19.85 -2.36 25.70
CA GLU A 91 20.37 -2.37 27.07
C GLU A 91 21.67 -3.18 27.21
N GLY A 92 21.79 -4.30 26.50
CA GLY A 92 23.01 -5.12 26.46
C GLY A 92 24.18 -4.42 25.76
N ASP A 93 23.89 -3.57 24.77
CA ASP A 93 24.91 -2.82 24.03
C ASP A 93 25.53 -1.66 24.85
N ILE A 94 24.79 -1.09 25.81
CA ILE A 94 25.28 0.01 26.65
C ILE A 94 26.58 -0.34 27.40
N PRO A 95 26.63 -1.39 28.27
CA PRO A 95 27.86 -1.75 28.96
C PRO A 95 28.94 -2.23 28.00
N ARG A 96 28.56 -2.91 26.91
CA ARG A 96 29.50 -3.38 25.89
C ARG A 96 30.26 -2.23 25.23
N PHE A 97 29.56 -1.22 24.71
CA PHE A 97 30.20 -0.06 24.09
C PHE A 97 31.02 0.77 25.09
N ARG A 98 30.60 0.80 26.37
CA ARG A 98 31.38 1.42 27.43
C ARG A 98 32.71 0.69 27.67
N GLU A 99 32.70 -0.63 27.74
CA GLU A 99 33.89 -1.46 27.90
C GLU A 99 34.83 -1.39 26.69
N GLU A 100 34.28 -1.24 25.48
CA GLU A 100 35.02 -0.96 24.25
C GLU A 100 35.63 0.46 24.21
N GLY A 101 35.27 1.34 25.16
CA GLY A 101 35.75 2.72 25.20
C GLY A 101 35.13 3.63 24.14
N ASN A 102 33.92 3.30 23.66
CA ASN A 102 33.20 4.04 22.63
C ASN A 102 31.98 4.80 23.21
N PRO A 103 32.18 6.02 23.76
CA PRO A 103 31.11 6.76 24.43
C PRO A 103 29.98 7.20 23.50
N HIS A 104 30.26 7.37 22.20
CA HIS A 104 29.23 7.75 21.23
C HIS A 104 28.32 6.57 20.88
N ALA A 105 28.87 5.36 20.72
CA ALA A 105 28.07 4.17 20.54
C ALA A 105 27.25 3.84 21.80
N GLU A 106 27.80 4.05 22.99
CA GLU A 106 27.05 3.95 24.26
C GLU A 106 25.84 4.91 24.27
N TYR A 107 26.05 6.17 23.87
CA TYR A 107 24.96 7.14 23.72
C TYR A 107 23.88 6.67 22.73
N LEU A 108 24.28 6.09 21.59
CA LEU A 108 23.32 5.57 20.62
C LEU A 108 22.53 4.36 21.12
N ALA A 109 23.16 3.47 21.90
CA ALA A 109 22.46 2.35 22.55
C ALA A 109 21.41 2.87 23.56
N ILE A 110 21.76 3.91 24.34
CA ILE A 110 20.80 4.61 25.21
C ILE A 110 19.64 5.21 24.39
N PHE A 111 19.96 5.89 23.29
CA PHE A 111 18.96 6.47 22.38
C PHE A 111 17.96 5.42 21.88
N TYR A 112 18.44 4.25 21.41
CA TYR A 112 17.55 3.21 20.92
C TYR A 112 16.73 2.55 22.02
N ARG A 113 17.32 2.29 23.19
CA ARG A 113 16.56 1.80 24.35
C ARG A 113 15.39 2.73 24.66
N ASP A 114 15.65 4.02 24.75
CA ASP A 114 14.64 5.03 25.09
C ASP A 114 13.59 5.15 23.97
N TRP A 115 14.04 5.14 22.71
CA TRP A 115 13.15 5.20 21.55
C TRP A 115 12.19 4.00 21.51
N TYR A 116 12.67 2.75 21.58
CA TYR A 116 11.79 1.56 21.61
C TYR A 116 10.90 1.53 22.85
N THR A 117 11.38 2.02 24.00
CA THR A 117 10.58 2.15 25.22
C THR A 117 9.41 3.13 25.02
N ASP A 118 9.63 4.25 24.33
CA ASP A 118 8.60 5.23 24.03
C ASP A 118 7.60 4.73 22.97
N ILE A 119 8.05 3.92 21.99
CA ILE A 119 7.16 3.21 21.06
C ILE A 119 6.26 2.24 21.82
N LEU A 120 6.83 1.41 22.71
CA LEU A 120 6.07 0.49 23.55
C LEU A 120 5.06 1.23 24.44
N ARG A 121 5.47 2.34 25.05
CA ARG A 121 4.59 3.19 25.86
C ARG A 121 3.44 3.76 25.02
N SER A 122 3.72 4.22 23.80
CA SER A 122 2.70 4.75 22.89
C SER A 122 1.69 3.66 22.53
N PHE A 123 2.16 2.48 22.15
CA PHE A 123 1.31 1.33 21.84
C PHE A 123 0.42 0.93 23.03
N GLN A 124 1.00 0.76 24.22
CA GLN A 124 0.29 0.28 25.41
C GLN A 124 -0.62 1.33 26.04
N GLN A 125 -0.14 2.57 26.17
CA GLN A 125 -0.80 3.60 26.99
C GLN A 125 -1.57 4.61 26.14
N ARG A 126 -0.97 5.09 25.04
CA ARG A 126 -1.62 6.09 24.18
C ARG A 126 -2.72 5.47 23.32
N TYR A 127 -2.47 4.26 22.80
CA TYR A 127 -3.39 3.59 21.87
C TYR A 127 -4.09 2.37 22.47
N ASN A 128 -3.73 1.94 23.69
CA ASN A 128 -4.34 0.78 24.36
C ASN A 128 -4.35 -0.48 23.46
N ARG A 129 -3.23 -0.72 22.78
CA ARG A 129 -3.01 -1.81 21.81
C ARG A 129 -3.91 -1.76 20.56
N ASP A 130 -4.70 -0.71 20.38
CA ASP A 130 -5.67 -0.58 19.28
C ASP A 130 -5.21 0.47 18.25
N LEU A 131 -4.26 0.07 17.39
CA LEU A 131 -3.74 0.95 16.32
C LEU A 131 -4.78 1.22 15.24
N VAL A 132 -5.56 0.21 14.85
CA VAL A 132 -6.63 0.36 13.84
C VAL A 132 -7.68 1.35 14.33
N GLY A 133 -8.11 1.24 15.59
CA GLY A 133 -9.00 2.22 16.20
C GLY A 133 -8.36 3.58 16.40
N ALA A 134 -7.03 3.68 16.57
CA ALA A 134 -6.32 4.96 16.60
C ALA A 134 -6.37 5.69 15.25
N PHE A 135 -6.17 4.97 14.14
CA PHE A 135 -6.40 5.50 12.80
C PHE A 135 -7.87 5.87 12.58
N ARG A 136 -8.81 5.02 12.99
CA ARG A 136 -10.25 5.32 12.91
C ARG A 136 -10.58 6.65 13.59
N ARG A 137 -10.07 6.90 14.80
CA ARG A 137 -10.30 8.16 15.53
C ARG A 137 -9.75 9.38 14.79
N LEU A 138 -8.58 9.29 14.16
CA LEU A 138 -8.06 10.37 13.31
C LEU A 138 -8.92 10.61 12.07
N GLN A 139 -9.47 9.54 11.48
CA GLN A 139 -10.41 9.65 10.39
C GLN A 139 -11.74 10.28 10.81
N ASP A 140 -12.26 9.91 11.98
CA ASP A 140 -13.47 10.52 12.54
C ASP A 140 -13.26 12.02 12.83
N ALA A 141 -12.04 12.42 13.20
CA ALA A 141 -11.64 13.80 13.42
C ALA A 141 -11.35 14.59 12.11
N GLY A 142 -11.38 13.93 10.94
CA GLY A 142 -11.10 14.55 9.65
C GLY A 142 -9.61 14.89 9.40
N VAL A 143 -8.70 14.27 10.16
CA VAL A 143 -7.24 14.44 10.04
C VAL A 143 -6.67 13.56 8.94
N VAL A 144 -7.23 12.38 8.76
CA VAL A 144 -6.80 11.41 7.74
C VAL A 144 -8.02 10.88 7.02
N GLU A 145 -7.96 10.74 5.71
CA GLU A 145 -8.87 9.86 4.99
C GLU A 145 -8.21 8.49 4.85
N ILE A 146 -8.85 7.45 5.39
CA ILE A 146 -8.39 6.08 5.21
C ILE A 146 -9.08 5.51 3.99
N ILE A 147 -8.30 5.10 2.99
CA ILE A 147 -8.77 4.45 1.78
C ILE A 147 -8.51 2.95 1.87
N THR A 148 -9.39 2.14 1.25
CA THR A 148 -9.26 0.68 1.26
C THR A 148 -8.34 0.19 0.13
N CYS A 149 -8.21 -1.13 0.00
CA CYS A 149 -7.54 -1.81 -1.09
C CYS A 149 -8.31 -3.11 -1.42
N ALA A 150 -7.87 -3.84 -2.44
CA ALA A 150 -8.22 -5.26 -2.57
C ALA A 150 -7.81 -6.01 -1.29
N ALA A 151 -8.60 -7.01 -0.87
CA ALA A 151 -8.47 -7.66 0.42
C ALA A 151 -7.04 -8.05 0.79
N THR A 152 -6.36 -8.75 -0.11
CA THR A 152 -4.99 -9.25 0.07
C THR A 152 -4.01 -8.60 -0.91
N HIS A 153 -4.36 -7.42 -1.43
CA HIS A 153 -3.56 -6.72 -2.42
C HIS A 153 -3.34 -7.57 -3.70
N GLY A 154 -4.37 -8.32 -4.13
CA GLY A 154 -4.26 -9.15 -5.33
C GLY A 154 -4.12 -8.32 -6.61
N TYR A 155 -3.32 -8.79 -7.57
CA TYR A 155 -3.01 -8.03 -8.79
C TYR A 155 -4.18 -8.06 -9.79
N LEU A 156 -5.18 -7.20 -9.55
CA LEU A 156 -6.50 -7.24 -10.19
C LEU A 156 -6.50 -7.35 -11.73
N PRO A 157 -5.61 -6.66 -12.49
CA PRO A 157 -5.57 -6.77 -13.95
C PRO A 157 -5.29 -8.18 -14.50
N LEU A 158 -4.65 -9.05 -13.71
CA LEU A 158 -4.25 -10.40 -14.13
C LEU A 158 -5.10 -11.52 -13.51
N LEU A 159 -6.05 -11.20 -12.63
CA LEU A 159 -7.01 -12.19 -12.15
C LEU A 159 -7.88 -12.69 -13.31
N GLY A 160 -8.03 -14.01 -13.39
CA GLY A 160 -8.61 -14.74 -14.52
C GLY A 160 -10.14 -14.64 -14.58
N THR A 161 -10.81 -14.51 -13.45
CA THR A 161 -12.27 -14.42 -13.35
C THR A 161 -12.76 -13.08 -12.83
N ASP A 162 -13.98 -12.69 -13.21
CA ASP A 162 -14.65 -11.51 -12.66
C ASP A 162 -15.12 -11.75 -11.22
N GLY A 163 -15.43 -13.00 -10.87
CA GLY A 163 -15.70 -13.44 -9.51
C GLY A 163 -14.54 -13.18 -8.55
N ALA A 164 -13.29 -13.43 -8.97
CA ALA A 164 -12.10 -13.14 -8.18
C ALA A 164 -11.92 -11.65 -7.87
N ILE A 165 -12.09 -10.79 -8.89
CA ILE A 165 -12.04 -9.32 -8.71
C ILE A 165 -13.14 -8.87 -7.73
N ARG A 166 -14.38 -9.36 -7.89
CA ARG A 166 -15.47 -9.05 -6.95
C ARG A 166 -15.17 -9.55 -5.54
N GLY A 167 -14.65 -10.76 -5.38
CA GLY A 167 -14.26 -11.34 -4.10
C GLY A 167 -13.25 -10.47 -3.37
N GLN A 168 -12.18 -10.07 -4.06
CA GLN A 168 -11.14 -9.16 -3.54
C GLN A 168 -11.70 -7.81 -3.07
N LEU A 169 -12.56 -7.18 -3.88
CA LEU A 169 -13.13 -5.87 -3.55
C LEU A 169 -14.16 -5.95 -2.41
N LYS A 170 -15.08 -6.93 -2.46
CA LYS A 170 -16.09 -7.11 -1.42
C LYS A 170 -15.48 -7.46 -0.07
N ALA A 171 -14.50 -8.35 -0.05
CA ALA A 171 -13.77 -8.67 1.18
C ALA A 171 -13.04 -7.44 1.74
N GLY A 172 -12.43 -6.62 0.88
CA GLY A 172 -11.77 -5.38 1.31
C GLY A 172 -12.74 -4.34 1.85
N VAL A 173 -13.90 -4.16 1.21
CA VAL A 173 -14.95 -3.23 1.65
C VAL A 173 -15.61 -3.71 2.96
N ALA A 174 -15.89 -5.01 3.10
CA ALA A 174 -16.46 -5.60 4.31
C ALA A 174 -15.51 -5.44 5.50
N SER A 175 -14.23 -5.81 5.32
CA SER A 175 -13.20 -5.64 6.35
C SER A 175 -13.06 -4.16 6.78
N TYR A 176 -13.02 -3.23 5.81
CA TYR A 176 -12.99 -1.80 6.10
C TYR A 176 -14.21 -1.35 6.92
N ARG A 177 -15.43 -1.75 6.54
CA ARG A 177 -16.66 -1.38 7.26
C ARG A 177 -16.63 -1.87 8.70
N ARG A 178 -16.20 -3.11 8.92
CA ARG A 178 -16.10 -3.72 10.25
C ARG A 178 -15.09 -2.99 11.13
N LEU A 179 -13.93 -2.62 10.58
CA LEU A 179 -12.83 -2.03 11.35
C LEU A 179 -12.99 -0.52 11.55
N PHE A 180 -13.46 0.22 10.54
CA PHE A 180 -13.57 1.68 10.56
C PHE A 180 -14.99 2.20 10.78
N GLY A 181 -16.02 1.35 10.77
CA GLY A 181 -17.40 1.71 11.08
C GLY A 181 -18.14 2.52 10.01
N ARG A 182 -17.58 2.65 8.80
CA ARG A 182 -18.15 3.38 7.65
C ARG A 182 -17.74 2.71 6.34
N ALA A 183 -18.40 3.06 5.23
CA ALA A 183 -17.96 2.59 3.90
C ALA A 183 -16.73 3.38 3.42
N PRO A 184 -15.76 2.74 2.74
CA PRO A 184 -14.67 3.46 2.09
C PRO A 184 -15.20 4.23 0.88
N ARG A 185 -14.61 5.41 0.63
CA ARG A 185 -14.98 6.28 -0.51
C ARG A 185 -14.01 6.15 -1.69
N ALA A 186 -12.77 5.78 -1.39
CA ALA A 186 -11.69 5.66 -2.35
C ALA A 186 -10.91 4.38 -2.09
N ILE A 187 -10.13 3.97 -3.08
CA ILE A 187 -9.34 2.74 -3.09
C ILE A 187 -7.93 3.00 -3.62
N TRP A 188 -6.95 2.39 -2.96
CA TRP A 188 -5.66 2.14 -3.57
C TRP A 188 -5.77 0.86 -4.40
N LEU A 189 -5.71 0.97 -5.74
CA LEU A 189 -5.59 -0.22 -6.57
C LEU A 189 -4.22 -0.86 -6.31
N PRO A 190 -4.14 -2.18 -6.05
CA PRO A 190 -2.87 -2.87 -5.87
C PRO A 190 -1.90 -2.49 -6.97
N GLU A 191 -0.77 -1.90 -6.58
CA GLU A 191 0.30 -1.48 -7.49
C GLU A 191 -0.09 -0.39 -8.50
N CYS A 192 -1.11 0.41 -8.19
CA CYS A 192 -1.79 1.32 -9.14
C CYS A 192 -2.15 0.60 -10.46
N ALA A 193 -2.36 -0.72 -10.39
CA ALA A 193 -2.52 -1.56 -11.57
C ALA A 193 -3.96 -1.45 -12.08
N TYR A 194 -4.10 -0.89 -13.28
CA TYR A 194 -5.38 -0.61 -13.90
C TYR A 194 -5.49 -1.33 -15.25
N ARG A 195 -6.71 -1.76 -15.59
CA ARG A 195 -7.05 -2.36 -16.87
C ARG A 195 -8.44 -1.89 -17.34
N PRO A 196 -8.59 -1.34 -18.56
CA PRO A 196 -9.89 -1.04 -19.18
C PRO A 196 -10.56 -2.31 -19.73
N ALA A 197 -11.80 -2.24 -20.19
CA ALA A 197 -12.45 -3.40 -20.80
C ALA A 197 -11.66 -3.97 -22.00
N TYR A 198 -11.65 -5.29 -22.12
CA TYR A 198 -11.01 -6.02 -23.22
C TYR A 198 -11.84 -7.23 -23.64
N ILE A 199 -11.60 -7.72 -24.86
CA ILE A 199 -12.20 -8.95 -25.39
C ILE A 199 -11.23 -10.10 -25.17
N THR A 200 -11.70 -11.17 -24.54
CA THR A 200 -10.94 -12.41 -24.35
C THR A 200 -10.86 -13.22 -25.64
N GLY A 201 -10.04 -14.28 -25.68
CA GLY A 201 -9.86 -15.11 -26.87
C GLY A 201 -11.10 -15.88 -27.33
N ASP A 202 -12.11 -15.98 -26.46
CA ASP A 202 -13.42 -16.60 -26.69
C ASP A 202 -14.52 -15.56 -27.02
N ASP A 203 -14.15 -14.34 -27.42
CA ASP A 203 -15.05 -13.22 -27.74
C ASP A 203 -15.92 -12.72 -26.57
N THR A 204 -15.59 -13.10 -25.34
CA THR A 204 -16.25 -12.58 -24.13
C THR A 204 -15.69 -11.20 -23.77
N VAL A 205 -16.57 -10.23 -23.50
CA VAL A 205 -16.14 -8.92 -23.03
C VAL A 205 -15.97 -8.94 -21.52
N ARG A 206 -14.75 -8.66 -21.03
CA ARG A 206 -14.50 -8.41 -19.62
C ARG A 206 -14.55 -6.92 -19.32
N PRO A 207 -15.36 -6.46 -18.34
CA PRO A 207 -15.46 -5.03 -18.01
C PRO A 207 -14.14 -4.49 -17.46
N GLY A 208 -13.93 -3.17 -17.56
CA GLY A 208 -12.79 -2.49 -16.95
C GLY A 208 -12.90 -2.42 -15.42
N LEU A 209 -11.77 -2.21 -14.74
CA LEU A 209 -11.73 -2.19 -13.27
C LEU A 209 -12.62 -1.09 -12.68
N GLU A 210 -12.74 0.06 -13.35
CA GLU A 210 -13.60 1.16 -12.93
C GLU A 210 -15.07 0.74 -12.74
N SER A 211 -15.52 -0.26 -13.51
CA SER A 211 -16.90 -0.78 -13.41
C SER A 211 -17.12 -1.59 -12.14
N PHE A 212 -16.11 -2.36 -11.71
CA PHE A 212 -16.14 -3.08 -10.43
C PHE A 212 -16.02 -2.10 -9.25
N LEU A 213 -15.19 -1.06 -9.38
CA LEU A 213 -15.07 -0.01 -8.36
C LEU A 213 -16.40 0.73 -8.17
N ALA A 214 -17.05 1.13 -9.26
CA ALA A 214 -18.36 1.79 -9.23
C ALA A 214 -19.42 0.92 -8.54
N ALA A 215 -19.45 -0.39 -8.82
CA ALA A 215 -20.39 -1.32 -8.19
C ALA A 215 -20.25 -1.40 -6.67
N GLU A 216 -19.04 -1.19 -6.14
CA GLU A 216 -18.75 -1.17 -4.70
C GLU A 216 -18.79 0.25 -4.10
N ASN A 217 -19.22 1.27 -4.87
CA ASN A 217 -19.26 2.69 -4.51
C ASN A 217 -17.87 3.28 -4.17
N LEU A 218 -16.82 2.79 -4.82
CA LEU A 218 -15.47 3.32 -4.73
C LEU A 218 -15.28 4.39 -5.80
N GLY A 219 -15.35 5.66 -5.41
CA GLY A 219 -15.42 6.81 -6.32
C GLY A 219 -14.07 7.39 -6.73
N CYS A 220 -12.95 6.95 -6.15
CA CYS A 220 -11.62 7.47 -6.47
C CYS A 220 -10.54 6.39 -6.36
N PHE A 221 -9.58 6.41 -7.29
CA PHE A 221 -8.31 5.69 -7.18
C PHE A 221 -7.14 6.54 -7.70
N PHE A 222 -5.93 6.00 -7.59
CA PHE A 222 -4.70 6.69 -7.97
C PHE A 222 -4.02 6.00 -9.16
N ALA A 223 -3.50 6.81 -10.08
CA ALA A 223 -2.83 6.35 -11.29
C ALA A 223 -1.40 6.93 -11.39
N GLU A 224 -0.52 6.23 -12.09
CA GLU A 224 0.83 6.75 -12.34
C GLU A 224 0.81 7.92 -13.36
N THR A 225 1.82 8.77 -13.28
CA THR A 225 2.02 9.96 -14.11
C THR A 225 1.85 9.65 -15.60
N HIS A 226 2.50 8.58 -16.11
CA HIS A 226 2.47 8.24 -17.54
C HIS A 226 1.09 7.78 -18.00
N THR A 227 0.26 7.25 -17.09
CA THR A 227 -1.12 6.85 -17.38
C THR A 227 -2.01 8.08 -17.62
N ILE A 228 -1.70 9.21 -16.95
CA ILE A 228 -2.44 10.47 -17.10
C ILE A 228 -1.86 11.36 -18.20
N GLU A 229 -0.58 11.74 -18.10
CA GLU A 229 0.05 12.73 -18.98
C GLU A 229 0.50 12.13 -20.32
N GLY A 230 0.52 10.80 -20.44
CA GLY A 230 1.18 10.11 -21.53
C GLY A 230 2.71 10.16 -21.39
N GLY A 231 3.42 9.57 -22.35
CA GLY A 231 4.88 9.49 -22.34
C GLY A 231 5.45 8.19 -21.77
N ARG A 232 6.77 8.13 -21.58
CA ARG A 232 7.44 6.95 -21.00
C ARG A 232 7.22 6.93 -19.48
N PRO A 233 7.12 5.73 -18.86
CA PRO A 233 7.13 5.60 -17.40
C PRO A 233 8.32 6.31 -16.76
N VAL A 234 8.11 6.91 -15.59
CA VAL A 234 9.09 7.69 -14.82
C VAL A 234 9.23 7.12 -13.39
N GLY A 235 10.37 7.34 -12.72
CA GLY A 235 10.60 6.84 -11.34
C GLY A 235 10.74 5.32 -11.25
N LYS A 236 10.14 4.67 -10.22
CA LYS A 236 10.15 3.19 -10.06
C LYS A 236 9.72 2.47 -11.35
N ALA A 237 8.77 3.05 -12.10
CA ALA A 237 8.27 2.49 -13.33
C ALA A 237 9.23 2.63 -14.54
N ALA A 238 10.24 3.51 -14.48
CA ALA A 238 11.18 3.73 -15.57
C ALA A 238 12.30 2.69 -15.66
N GLY A 239 12.48 1.85 -14.63
CA GLY A 239 13.70 1.10 -14.32
C GLY A 239 14.59 0.78 -15.52
N GLU A 240 15.68 1.55 -15.63
CA GLU A 240 16.65 1.45 -16.72
C GLU A 240 17.29 0.06 -16.76
N ALA A 241 16.67 -0.87 -17.49
CA ALA A 241 17.27 -2.08 -18.02
C ALA A 241 16.57 -2.51 -19.32
N ILE A 242 17.36 -2.59 -20.38
CA ILE A 242 17.01 -3.05 -21.73
C ILE A 242 16.87 -4.57 -21.74
N GLY A 243 15.81 -5.11 -22.34
CA GLY A 243 15.70 -6.54 -22.64
C GLY A 243 14.55 -6.88 -23.60
N PRO A 244 14.74 -7.82 -24.55
CA PRO A 244 13.72 -8.20 -25.53
C PRO A 244 12.69 -9.14 -24.87
N TYR A 245 11.53 -9.30 -25.51
CA TYR A 245 10.42 -10.24 -25.20
C TYR A 245 9.16 -9.65 -24.56
N GLY A 246 8.09 -9.67 -25.38
CA GLY A 246 6.76 -10.15 -24.97
C GLY A 246 5.79 -9.12 -24.42
N VAL A 247 5.22 -8.27 -25.27
CA VAL A 247 3.97 -7.55 -24.94
C VAL A 247 2.85 -8.60 -24.89
N ILE A 248 2.14 -8.73 -23.76
CA ILE A 248 0.86 -9.43 -23.73
C ILE A 248 -0.10 -8.56 -24.56
N VAL A 249 -0.39 -8.97 -25.79
CA VAL A 249 -1.30 -8.24 -26.67
C VAL A 249 -2.73 -8.61 -26.29
N ARG A 250 -3.40 -7.75 -25.51
CA ARG A 250 -4.84 -7.81 -25.28
C ARG A 250 -5.56 -6.92 -26.30
N ASN A 251 -6.64 -7.41 -26.88
CA ASN A 251 -7.48 -6.62 -27.79
C ASN A 251 -8.47 -5.80 -26.94
N TYR A 252 -8.18 -4.51 -26.75
CA TYR A 252 -9.01 -3.60 -25.94
C TYR A 252 -10.30 -3.19 -26.65
N VAL A 253 -11.37 -3.00 -25.88
CA VAL A 253 -12.69 -2.53 -26.38
C VAL A 253 -12.75 -0.99 -26.39
N LEU A 254 -11.74 -0.33 -26.92
CA LEU A 254 -11.78 1.13 -27.07
C LEU A 254 -12.27 1.49 -28.48
N PRO A 255 -13.46 2.10 -28.64
CA PRO A 255 -13.79 2.80 -29.87
C PRO A 255 -12.92 4.07 -29.92
N LEU A 256 -11.71 3.94 -30.47
CA LEU A 256 -10.80 5.07 -30.67
C LEU A 256 -11.40 6.16 -31.57
N GLU A 257 -12.47 5.83 -32.32
CA GLU A 257 -13.10 6.70 -33.30
C GLU A 257 -14.01 7.79 -32.70
N GLN A 258 -14.27 7.79 -31.38
CA GLN A 258 -15.22 8.70 -30.73
C GLN A 258 -14.62 9.68 -29.71
N PHE A 259 -13.30 9.65 -29.47
CA PHE A 259 -12.67 10.57 -28.52
C PHE A 259 -11.79 11.57 -29.27
N GLU A 260 -12.28 12.81 -29.40
CA GLU A 260 -11.43 13.93 -29.80
C GLU A 260 -10.25 14.03 -28.82
N LEU A 261 -9.03 14.14 -29.37
CA LEU A 261 -7.86 14.42 -28.54
C LEU A 261 -8.10 15.77 -27.84
N PRO A 262 -7.95 15.85 -26.50
CA PRO A 262 -8.21 17.09 -25.79
C PRO A 262 -7.29 18.21 -26.31
N ASP A 263 -7.85 19.41 -26.48
CA ASP A 263 -7.12 20.61 -26.91
C ASP A 263 -6.01 21.03 -25.95
N GLN A 264 -6.04 20.52 -24.70
CA GLN A 264 -5.03 20.77 -23.68
C GLN A 264 -4.27 19.49 -23.29
N PRO A 265 -2.96 19.60 -23.01
CA PRO A 265 -2.19 18.49 -22.45
C PRO A 265 -2.77 18.07 -21.09
N ARG A 266 -2.92 16.76 -20.91
CA ARG A 266 -3.35 16.14 -19.65
C ARG A 266 -2.32 16.44 -18.56
N SER A 267 -2.78 16.57 -17.31
CA SER A 267 -1.95 17.05 -16.22
C SER A 267 -2.30 16.36 -14.91
N THR A 268 -1.29 15.96 -14.14
CA THR A 268 -1.44 15.39 -12.80
C THR A 268 -1.95 16.38 -11.74
N TYR A 269 -2.11 17.66 -12.09
CA TYR A 269 -2.61 18.71 -11.20
C TYR A 269 -4.15 18.75 -11.08
N ARG A 270 -4.86 17.85 -11.77
CA ARG A 270 -6.32 17.76 -11.73
C ARG A 270 -6.79 16.30 -11.84
N PRO A 271 -7.97 15.98 -11.29
CA PRO A 271 -8.55 14.66 -11.39
C PRO A 271 -9.31 14.49 -12.72
N TYR A 272 -9.52 13.23 -13.11
CA TYR A 272 -10.29 12.88 -14.30
C TYR A 272 -11.33 11.81 -13.97
N TYR A 273 -12.53 11.92 -14.51
CA TYR A 273 -13.45 10.78 -14.50
C TYR A 273 -12.98 9.72 -15.48
N VAL A 274 -13.02 8.45 -15.10
CA VAL A 274 -12.65 7.34 -15.99
C VAL A 274 -13.82 7.00 -16.89
N VAL A 275 -13.57 6.87 -18.19
CA VAL A 275 -14.57 6.43 -19.19
C VAL A 275 -15.25 5.15 -18.71
N ASN A 276 -16.57 5.08 -18.88
CA ASN A 276 -17.27 3.82 -18.64
C ASN A 276 -16.96 2.84 -19.78
N THR A 277 -16.21 1.78 -19.50
CA THR A 277 -15.89 0.77 -20.51
C THR A 277 -16.88 -0.41 -20.52
N THR A 278 -17.98 -0.33 -19.76
CA THR A 278 -19.02 -1.36 -19.74
C THR A 278 -19.83 -1.34 -21.05
N PRO A 279 -19.92 -2.46 -21.79
CA PRO A 279 -20.77 -2.55 -22.97
C PRO A 279 -22.24 -2.25 -22.66
N GLY A 280 -22.88 -1.38 -23.47
CA GLY A 280 -24.32 -1.14 -23.42
C GLY A 280 -24.80 -0.12 -22.37
N VAL A 281 -23.90 0.46 -21.55
CA VAL A 281 -24.24 1.56 -20.64
C VAL A 281 -23.98 2.90 -21.33
N VAL A 282 -25.02 3.72 -21.50
CA VAL A 282 -24.92 5.07 -22.07
C VAL A 282 -24.61 6.07 -20.95
N SER A 283 -23.33 6.13 -20.54
CA SER A 283 -22.79 7.18 -19.67
C SER A 283 -21.41 7.54 -20.18
N GLU A 284 -21.09 8.84 -20.25
CA GLU A 284 -19.76 9.30 -20.68
C GLU A 284 -18.66 8.82 -19.73
N HIS A 285 -18.97 8.65 -18.44
CA HIS A 285 -18.04 8.19 -17.42
C HIS A 285 -18.60 7.15 -16.46
N SER A 286 -17.71 6.41 -15.80
CA SER A 286 -18.01 5.37 -14.80
C SER A 286 -18.49 5.92 -13.45
N GLY A 287 -18.26 7.20 -13.18
CA GLY A 287 -18.47 7.80 -11.87
C GLY A 287 -17.29 7.61 -10.91
N VAL A 288 -16.22 6.98 -11.39
CA VAL A 288 -14.95 6.81 -10.66
C VAL A 288 -13.93 7.81 -11.17
N ALA A 289 -13.32 8.55 -10.26
CA ALA A 289 -12.24 9.49 -10.56
C ALA A 289 -10.86 8.84 -10.42
N ALA A 290 -9.91 9.29 -11.24
CA ALA A 290 -8.50 8.97 -11.12
C ALA A 290 -7.70 10.25 -10.80
N ILE A 291 -6.85 10.17 -9.77
CA ILE A 291 -5.88 11.21 -9.43
C ILE A 291 -4.49 10.71 -9.80
N GLY A 292 -3.77 11.51 -10.60
CA GLY A 292 -2.42 11.19 -11.02
C GLY A 292 -1.38 11.48 -9.93
N ARG A 293 -0.44 10.56 -9.74
CA ARG A 293 0.76 10.79 -8.93
C ARG A 293 1.57 11.95 -9.51
N ASN A 294 2.00 12.90 -8.68
CA ASN A 294 2.84 14.00 -9.15
C ASN A 294 4.31 13.57 -9.26
N ASN A 295 4.84 13.56 -10.49
CA ASN A 295 6.21 13.11 -10.77
C ASN A 295 7.29 13.94 -10.04
N ARG A 296 7.16 15.28 -9.99
CA ARG A 296 8.19 16.15 -9.40
C ARG A 296 8.37 15.89 -7.90
N THR A 297 7.27 15.88 -7.15
CA THR A 297 7.30 15.56 -5.72
C THR A 297 7.69 14.09 -5.47
N GLY A 298 7.22 13.17 -6.33
CA GLY A 298 7.60 11.76 -6.28
C GLY A 298 9.12 11.55 -6.38
N MET A 299 9.74 12.09 -7.43
CA MET A 299 11.19 11.98 -7.66
C MET A 299 12.02 12.66 -6.58
N GLN A 300 11.52 13.75 -6.00
CA GLN A 300 12.21 14.48 -4.92
C GLN A 300 12.43 13.67 -3.65
N VAL A 301 11.64 12.62 -3.44
CA VAL A 301 11.81 11.69 -2.32
C VAL A 301 12.41 10.36 -2.79
N TRP A 302 11.96 9.81 -3.93
CA TRP A 302 12.36 8.47 -4.38
C TRP A 302 13.62 8.40 -5.25
N SER A 303 14.18 9.51 -5.70
CA SER A 303 15.41 9.47 -6.49
C SER A 303 16.57 8.87 -5.67
N ALA A 304 17.22 7.84 -6.23
CA ALA A 304 18.42 7.26 -5.62
C ALA A 304 19.62 8.22 -5.65
N ASP A 305 19.63 9.17 -6.59
CA ASP A 305 20.75 10.09 -6.79
C ASP A 305 20.65 11.37 -5.96
N TRP A 306 19.43 11.87 -5.73
CA TRP A 306 19.20 13.18 -5.13
C TRP A 306 17.95 13.25 -4.24
N GLY A 307 17.30 12.11 -3.96
CA GLY A 307 16.22 12.02 -3.00
C GLY A 307 16.72 12.22 -1.58
N TYR A 308 15.88 12.82 -0.72
CA TYR A 308 16.25 13.09 0.68
C TYR A 308 16.76 11.85 1.45
N PRO A 309 16.20 10.63 1.30
CA PRO A 309 16.67 9.46 2.04
C PRO A 309 18.16 9.14 1.86
N GLY A 310 18.79 9.59 0.76
CA GLY A 310 20.21 9.38 0.49
C GLY A 310 21.16 10.34 1.21
N ASP A 311 20.66 11.26 2.03
CA ASP A 311 21.50 12.21 2.78
C ASP A 311 22.47 11.49 3.72
N TYR A 312 23.69 11.99 3.79
CA TYR A 312 24.80 11.33 4.47
C TYR A 312 24.68 11.35 6.00
N ASP A 313 23.80 12.19 6.55
CA ASP A 313 23.56 12.32 7.98
C ASP A 313 22.39 11.44 8.46
N TYR A 314 21.63 10.82 7.56
CA TYR A 314 20.53 9.90 7.90
C TYR A 314 21.00 8.48 8.26
N ARG A 315 20.17 7.75 9.00
CA ARG A 315 20.44 6.38 9.45
C ARG A 315 20.68 5.43 8.27
N GLU A 316 21.76 4.66 8.31
CA GLU A 316 22.07 3.61 7.34
C GLU A 316 21.24 2.36 7.63
N PHE A 317 20.34 2.01 6.72
CA PHE A 317 19.44 0.87 6.86
C PHE A 317 20.17 -0.47 6.81
N HIS A 318 21.18 -0.61 5.95
CA HIS A 318 21.79 -1.90 5.62
C HIS A 318 22.87 -2.34 6.63
N LYS A 319 23.33 -1.45 7.51
CA LYS A 319 24.37 -1.77 8.49
C LYS A 319 23.75 -2.05 9.86
N LYS A 320 23.76 -3.32 10.24
CA LYS A 320 23.28 -3.82 11.53
C LYS A 320 24.46 -4.25 12.41
N ASP A 321 24.35 -4.03 13.71
CA ASP A 321 25.29 -4.57 14.70
C ASP A 321 25.23 -6.11 14.70
N TYR A 322 26.39 -6.76 14.80
CA TYR A 322 26.48 -8.21 14.66
C TYR A 322 25.97 -8.99 15.89
N ILE A 323 25.76 -8.31 17.02
CA ILE A 323 25.24 -8.90 18.26
C ILE A 323 23.76 -8.54 18.41
N SER A 324 23.41 -7.25 18.40
CA SER A 324 22.05 -6.79 18.69
C SER A 324 21.17 -6.65 17.46
N GLY A 325 21.77 -6.55 16.26
CA GLY A 325 21.04 -6.29 15.02
C GLY A 325 20.57 -4.84 14.86
N LEU A 326 20.92 -3.93 15.77
CA LEU A 326 20.51 -2.51 15.72
C LEU A 326 21.36 -1.68 14.74
N GLN A 327 20.78 -0.62 14.17
CA GLN A 327 21.45 0.24 13.18
C GLN A 327 22.08 1.49 13.79
N TYR A 328 23.38 1.45 14.10
CA TYR A 328 24.09 2.56 14.78
C TYR A 328 24.84 3.54 13.84
N TRP A 329 24.71 3.38 12.53
CA TRP A 329 25.52 4.11 11.55
C TRP A 329 24.68 5.02 10.67
N ARG A 330 25.33 6.00 10.05
CA ARG A 330 24.72 6.88 9.05
C ARG A 330 25.16 6.52 7.64
N VAL A 331 24.42 6.95 6.64
CA VAL A 331 24.69 6.70 5.21
C VAL A 331 26.10 7.12 4.82
N THR A 332 26.65 8.21 5.39
CA THR A 332 28.06 8.66 5.23
C THR A 332 28.45 9.15 3.84
N GLY A 333 28.02 8.47 2.77
CA GLY A 333 28.32 8.76 1.38
C GLY A 333 27.76 7.68 0.46
N ALA A 334 27.42 8.04 -0.78
CA ALA A 334 26.73 7.17 -1.74
C ALA A 334 27.51 5.89 -2.13
N GLN A 335 28.84 5.88 -2.00
CA GLN A 335 29.71 4.76 -2.39
C GLN A 335 30.69 4.36 -1.28
N VAL A 336 30.30 4.63 -0.03
CA VAL A 336 31.09 4.23 1.14
C VAL A 336 30.74 2.79 1.49
N ASP A 337 31.76 1.93 1.60
CA ASP A 337 31.60 0.55 2.04
C ASP A 337 30.99 0.46 3.46
N LEU A 338 30.21 -0.58 3.75
CA LEU A 338 29.55 -0.77 5.05
C LEU A 338 30.56 -0.75 6.21
N GLY A 339 31.76 -1.30 6.05
CA GLY A 339 32.81 -1.27 7.07
C GLY A 339 33.34 0.13 7.38
N ARG A 340 33.09 1.11 6.49
CA ARG A 340 33.56 2.50 6.59
C ARG A 340 32.47 3.51 6.90
N LYS A 341 31.22 3.07 7.06
CA LYS A 341 30.11 3.93 7.51
C LYS A 341 30.42 4.45 8.91
N ASP A 342 30.25 5.75 9.08
CA ASP A 342 30.48 6.49 10.31
C ASP A 342 29.27 6.39 11.25
N TRP A 343 29.44 6.79 12.51
CA TRP A 343 28.39 6.68 13.50
C TRP A 343 27.23 7.63 13.21
N TYR A 344 26.02 7.20 13.59
CA TYR A 344 24.82 8.00 13.47
C TYR A 344 24.81 9.16 14.48
N HIS A 345 24.28 10.32 14.07
CA HIS A 345 24.15 11.50 14.94
C HIS A 345 22.71 12.02 14.87
N PRO A 346 21.83 11.64 15.83
CA PRO A 346 20.41 12.03 15.81
C PRO A 346 20.16 13.53 15.66
N ASP A 347 21.02 14.38 16.24
CA ASP A 347 20.88 15.85 16.14
C ASP A 347 21.22 16.41 14.75
N TRP A 348 22.15 15.78 14.03
CA TRP A 348 22.49 16.16 12.65
C TRP A 348 21.35 15.79 11.72
N ALA A 349 20.85 14.56 11.87
CA ALA A 349 19.70 14.07 11.14
C ALA A 349 18.46 14.96 11.35
N ARG A 350 18.18 15.39 12.60
CA ARG A 350 17.10 16.33 12.91
C ARG A 350 17.27 17.67 12.19
N THR A 351 18.50 18.17 12.06
CA THR A 351 18.79 19.41 11.31
C THR A 351 18.46 19.23 9.83
N ARG A 352 18.86 18.11 9.22
CA ARG A 352 18.52 17.76 7.82
C ARG A 352 17.04 17.62 7.58
N VAL A 353 16.30 16.99 8.50
CA VAL A 353 14.82 16.93 8.43
C VAL A 353 14.23 18.33 8.31
N GLY A 354 14.71 19.30 9.10
CA GLY A 354 14.27 20.69 9.02
C GLY A 354 14.55 21.34 7.67
N GLU A 355 15.72 21.10 7.08
CA GLU A 355 16.10 21.62 5.77
C GLU A 355 15.26 20.99 4.64
N HIS A 356 15.17 19.66 4.61
CA HIS A 356 14.44 18.93 3.58
C HIS A 356 12.93 19.15 3.63
N SER A 357 12.34 19.29 4.82
CA SER A 357 10.91 19.61 4.94
C SER A 357 10.59 21.03 4.45
N ARG A 358 11.47 22.02 4.74
CA ARG A 358 11.34 23.38 4.18
C ARG A 358 11.44 23.39 2.67
N HIS A 359 12.43 22.68 2.12
CA HIS A 359 12.61 22.58 0.68
C HIS A 359 11.39 21.93 0.00
N PHE A 360 10.86 20.84 0.55
CA PHE A 360 9.68 20.19 0.00
C PHE A 360 8.42 21.05 0.10
N ALA A 361 8.19 21.72 1.23
CA ALA A 361 7.05 22.63 1.38
C ALA A 361 7.13 23.82 0.41
N TRP A 362 8.33 24.34 0.17
CA TRP A 362 8.58 25.33 -0.88
C TRP A 362 8.27 24.77 -2.27
N LEU A 363 8.77 23.59 -2.61
CA LEU A 363 8.52 22.93 -3.91
C LEU A 363 7.01 22.78 -4.16
N VAL A 364 6.25 22.27 -3.20
CA VAL A 364 4.79 22.13 -3.33
C VAL A 364 4.12 23.49 -3.56
N SER A 365 4.51 24.51 -2.80
CA SER A 365 3.94 25.86 -2.92
C SER A 365 4.27 26.50 -4.27
N ASP A 366 5.51 26.33 -4.75
CA ASP A 366 5.99 26.84 -6.03
C ASP A 366 5.24 26.20 -7.21
N LEU A 367 5.12 24.86 -7.20
CA LEU A 367 4.40 24.12 -8.24
C LEU A 367 2.92 24.52 -8.33
N LEU A 368 2.23 24.65 -7.19
CA LEU A 368 0.83 25.06 -7.17
C LEU A 368 0.65 26.53 -7.58
N THR A 369 1.56 27.41 -7.17
CA THR A 369 1.54 28.82 -7.59
C THR A 369 1.76 28.96 -9.09
N GLN A 370 2.73 28.21 -9.64
CA GLN A 370 2.99 28.18 -11.08
C GLN A 370 1.78 27.66 -11.85
N HIS A 371 1.22 26.51 -11.44
CA HIS A 371 0.04 25.94 -12.07
C HIS A 371 -1.13 26.94 -12.07
N HIS A 372 -1.45 27.53 -10.92
CA HIS A 372 -2.51 28.52 -10.79
C HIS A 372 -2.25 29.78 -11.64
N ALA A 373 -1.00 30.24 -11.75
CA ALA A 373 -0.65 31.38 -12.59
C ALA A 373 -0.79 31.09 -14.10
N GLU A 374 -0.54 29.85 -14.52
CA GLU A 374 -0.62 29.42 -15.93
C GLU A 374 -2.06 29.09 -16.36
N THR A 375 -2.84 28.44 -15.50
CA THR A 375 -4.19 27.93 -15.84
C THR A 375 -5.33 28.74 -15.25
N GLY A 376 -5.07 29.50 -14.18
CA GLY A 376 -6.12 30.12 -13.36
C GLY A 376 -6.96 29.14 -12.55
N GLN A 377 -6.59 27.85 -12.51
CA GLN A 377 -7.34 26.79 -11.85
C GLN A 377 -6.76 26.40 -10.49
N PHE A 378 -7.63 25.98 -9.58
CA PHE A 378 -7.26 25.43 -8.27
C PHE A 378 -6.89 23.95 -8.41
N GLY A 379 -5.59 23.68 -8.61
CA GLY A 379 -5.08 22.33 -8.81
C GLY A 379 -4.87 21.53 -7.51
N ILE A 380 -4.63 20.23 -7.64
CA ILE A 380 -4.23 19.31 -6.56
C ILE A 380 -2.87 18.67 -6.87
N ILE A 381 -1.99 18.59 -5.88
CA ILE A 381 -0.83 17.71 -5.90
C ILE A 381 -1.09 16.50 -5.00
N ALA A 382 -1.10 15.31 -5.58
CA ALA A 382 -1.07 14.04 -4.87
C ALA A 382 0.34 13.45 -4.89
N SER A 383 0.96 13.34 -3.72
CA SER A 383 2.29 12.75 -3.56
C SER A 383 2.20 11.35 -2.97
N ASN A 384 2.32 10.36 -3.85
CA ASN A 384 2.08 8.94 -3.53
C ASN A 384 3.37 8.21 -3.19
N TYR A 385 3.38 7.50 -2.06
CA TYR A 385 4.54 6.74 -1.56
C TYR A 385 4.10 5.50 -0.77
N ASP A 386 4.95 4.48 -0.75
CA ASP A 386 4.86 3.41 0.26
C ASP A 386 5.09 4.01 1.65
N THR A 387 4.26 3.65 2.62
CA THR A 387 4.28 4.27 3.96
C THR A 387 5.54 3.87 4.71
N GLU A 388 5.97 2.63 4.53
CA GLU A 388 7.16 2.04 5.15
C GLU A 388 8.44 2.71 4.67
N LEU A 389 8.40 3.52 3.60
CA LEU A 389 9.50 4.43 3.29
C LEU A 389 9.82 5.32 4.50
N PHE A 390 8.80 5.82 5.17
CA PHE A 390 8.94 6.78 6.25
C PHE A 390 9.03 6.03 7.59
N GLY A 391 10.20 6.12 8.22
CA GLY A 391 10.49 5.48 9.49
C GLY A 391 11.25 4.16 9.36
N HIS A 392 10.86 3.27 8.45
CA HIS A 392 11.56 1.99 8.30
C HIS A 392 12.78 2.12 7.38
N TRP A 393 12.56 2.33 6.07
CA TRP A 393 13.67 2.48 5.10
C TRP A 393 14.44 3.80 5.30
N TRP A 394 13.70 4.90 5.47
CA TRP A 394 14.24 6.21 5.83
C TRP A 394 13.80 6.56 7.24
N PHE A 395 14.68 6.35 8.22
CA PHE A 395 14.36 6.45 9.64
C PHE A 395 13.71 7.77 10.06
N GLU A 396 14.22 8.87 9.53
CA GLU A 396 13.76 10.20 9.85
C GLU A 396 12.53 10.64 9.03
N GLY A 397 12.03 9.77 8.15
CA GLY A 397 10.96 10.09 7.22
C GLY A 397 9.65 10.49 7.89
N VAL A 398 9.31 9.89 9.05
CA VAL A 398 8.10 10.27 9.80
C VAL A 398 8.24 11.68 10.40
N ASP A 399 9.41 12.00 10.95
CA ASP A 399 9.69 13.35 11.44
C ASP A 399 9.63 14.36 10.28
N TRP A 400 10.11 13.98 9.10
CA TRP A 400 9.99 14.80 7.89
C TRP A 400 8.54 15.02 7.46
N ILE A 401 7.69 13.98 7.42
CA ILE A 401 6.25 14.14 7.15
C ILE A 401 5.64 15.11 8.15
N ARG A 402 5.95 14.95 9.45
CA ARG A 402 5.45 15.81 10.51
C ARG A 402 5.80 17.28 10.25
N GLU A 403 7.06 17.56 9.91
CA GLU A 403 7.51 18.93 9.65
C GLU A 403 6.95 19.49 8.32
N VAL A 404 6.77 18.69 7.29
CA VAL A 404 6.13 19.13 6.03
C VAL A 404 4.68 19.50 6.29
N LEU A 405 3.90 18.64 6.94
CA LEU A 405 2.50 18.91 7.28
C LEU A 405 2.38 20.14 8.17
N ARG A 406 3.25 20.30 9.16
CA ARG A 406 3.28 21.49 10.03
C ARG A 406 3.49 22.79 9.24
N GLN A 407 4.37 22.77 8.24
CA GLN A 407 4.67 23.93 7.41
C GLN A 407 3.52 24.24 6.45
N LEU A 408 3.02 23.23 5.73
CA LEU A 408 1.91 23.40 4.79
C LEU A 408 0.60 23.78 5.47
N ALA A 409 0.34 23.30 6.68
CA ALA A 409 -0.83 23.71 7.48
C ALA A 409 -0.84 25.20 7.84
N ARG A 410 0.32 25.87 7.79
CA ARG A 410 0.48 27.32 8.02
C ARG A 410 0.65 28.12 6.73
N SER A 411 0.56 27.47 5.57
CA SER A 411 0.71 28.12 4.28
C SER A 411 -0.56 28.89 3.91
N ASP A 412 -0.38 30.14 3.45
CA ASP A 412 -1.45 30.93 2.83
C ASP A 412 -1.66 30.57 1.36
N THR A 413 -0.75 29.77 0.77
CA THR A 413 -0.77 29.36 -0.64
C THR A 413 -1.41 27.99 -0.82
N VAL A 414 -1.16 27.05 0.10
CA VAL A 414 -1.50 25.63 -0.07
C VAL A 414 -2.60 25.24 0.92
N GLN A 415 -3.60 24.49 0.44
CA GLN A 415 -4.59 23.84 1.30
C GLN A 415 -4.28 22.36 1.48
N LEU A 416 -4.16 21.90 2.72
CA LEU A 416 -4.18 20.46 2.98
C LEU A 416 -5.62 19.96 2.85
N MET A 417 -5.84 18.97 1.98
CA MET A 417 -7.13 18.30 1.76
C MET A 417 -6.92 16.80 1.69
N THR A 418 -7.95 16.01 1.98
CA THR A 418 -7.94 14.59 1.60
C THR A 418 -8.40 14.44 0.14
N ALA A 419 -8.11 13.29 -0.48
CA ALA A 419 -8.47 13.04 -1.87
C ALA A 419 -9.97 13.20 -2.13
N SER A 420 -10.81 12.57 -1.30
CA SER A 420 -12.26 12.64 -1.46
C SER A 420 -12.86 14.00 -1.10
N GLU A 421 -12.25 14.74 -0.17
CA GLU A 421 -12.67 16.12 0.14
C GLU A 421 -12.40 17.05 -1.05
N TYR A 422 -11.25 16.89 -1.71
CA TYR A 422 -10.93 17.65 -2.91
C TYR A 422 -11.92 17.36 -4.03
N LEU A 423 -12.23 16.08 -4.29
CA LEU A 423 -13.18 15.69 -5.33
C LEU A 423 -14.62 16.17 -5.07
N GLU A 424 -15.05 16.27 -3.81
CA GLU A 424 -16.35 16.85 -3.46
C GLU A 424 -16.41 18.35 -3.72
N ALA A 425 -15.32 19.06 -3.43
CA ALA A 425 -15.23 20.50 -3.64
C ALA A 425 -14.96 20.88 -5.10
N HIS A 426 -14.23 20.03 -5.83
CA HIS A 426 -13.77 20.24 -7.20
C HIS A 426 -13.96 18.94 -8.02
N PRO A 427 -15.22 18.59 -8.37
CA PRO A 427 -15.49 17.40 -9.15
C PRO A 427 -14.80 17.46 -10.53
N PRO A 428 -14.31 16.33 -11.07
CA PRO A 428 -13.69 16.32 -12.39
C PRO A 428 -14.64 16.83 -13.47
N GLU A 429 -14.15 17.71 -14.33
CA GLU A 429 -14.90 18.23 -15.49
C GLU A 429 -14.58 17.43 -16.77
N GLU A 430 -13.47 16.70 -16.77
CA GLU A 430 -12.95 15.97 -17.93
C GLU A 430 -13.04 14.46 -17.73
N VAL A 431 -13.27 13.76 -18.84
CA VAL A 431 -13.34 12.30 -18.90
C VAL A 431 -12.10 11.76 -19.61
N LEU A 432 -11.50 10.71 -19.05
CA LEU A 432 -10.25 10.12 -19.51
C LEU A 432 -10.38 8.61 -19.74
N ALA A 433 -10.05 8.18 -20.96
CA ALA A 433 -9.80 6.77 -21.26
C ALA A 433 -8.37 6.43 -20.79
N LEU A 434 -8.27 5.70 -19.68
CA LEU A 434 -6.98 5.26 -19.15
C LEU A 434 -6.49 4.00 -19.89
N PRO A 435 -5.21 3.96 -20.30
CA PRO A 435 -4.60 2.72 -20.80
C PRO A 435 -4.37 1.72 -19.67
N GLU A 436 -4.20 0.45 -20.01
CA GLU A 436 -3.71 -0.56 -19.06
C GLU A 436 -2.32 -0.16 -18.55
N SER A 437 -2.11 -0.17 -17.23
CA SER A 437 -0.88 0.34 -16.62
C SER A 437 -0.66 -0.18 -15.20
N SER A 438 0.55 0.01 -14.66
CA SER A 438 0.83 -0.05 -13.23
C SER A 438 1.94 0.95 -12.87
N TRP A 439 2.24 1.11 -11.58
CA TRP A 439 3.44 1.86 -11.13
C TRP A 439 4.71 0.99 -11.01
N GLY A 440 4.64 -0.27 -11.43
CA GLY A 440 5.76 -1.21 -11.46
C GLY A 440 6.67 -1.04 -12.67
N LEU A 441 7.67 -1.92 -12.81
CA LEU A 441 8.71 -1.81 -13.83
C LEU A 441 8.11 -1.73 -15.25
N GLY A 442 8.55 -0.73 -16.02
CA GLY A 442 8.07 -0.48 -17.38
C GLY A 442 6.65 0.08 -17.46
N GLY A 443 6.02 0.44 -16.34
CA GLY A 443 4.65 0.95 -16.29
C GLY A 443 3.57 -0.05 -16.72
N GLY A 444 3.94 -1.34 -16.85
CA GLY A 444 3.09 -2.45 -17.28
C GLY A 444 3.03 -3.56 -16.22
N HIS A 445 2.91 -4.82 -16.62
CA HIS A 445 2.73 -5.94 -15.68
C HIS A 445 3.97 -6.79 -15.42
N TRP A 446 5.10 -6.43 -16.02
CA TRP A 446 6.31 -7.27 -16.04
C TRP A 446 6.75 -7.71 -14.63
N THR A 447 6.63 -6.84 -13.64
CA THR A 447 7.03 -7.15 -12.25
C THR A 447 6.26 -8.35 -11.67
N TRP A 448 5.05 -8.63 -12.14
CA TRP A 448 4.22 -9.73 -11.64
C TRP A 448 4.05 -10.87 -12.65
N ASP A 449 4.16 -10.61 -13.95
CA ASP A 449 4.16 -11.65 -15.00
C ASP A 449 5.42 -11.55 -15.88
N ASN A 450 6.36 -12.45 -15.62
CA ASN A 450 7.62 -12.60 -16.34
C ASN A 450 8.05 -14.08 -16.32
N PRO A 451 9.15 -14.47 -17.01
CA PRO A 451 9.56 -15.88 -17.07
C PRO A 451 9.77 -16.58 -15.72
N GLU A 452 10.04 -15.84 -14.63
CA GLU A 452 10.22 -16.42 -13.30
C GLU A 452 8.92 -16.61 -12.51
N THR A 453 7.87 -15.87 -12.85
CA THR A 453 6.58 -15.87 -12.13
C THR A 453 5.42 -16.39 -12.96
N HIS A 454 5.57 -16.54 -14.28
CA HIS A 454 4.49 -16.94 -15.19
C HIS A 454 3.79 -18.23 -14.76
N TRP A 455 4.55 -19.18 -14.22
CA TRP A 455 4.04 -20.47 -13.74
C TRP A 455 3.06 -20.35 -12.56
N MET A 456 3.06 -19.22 -11.84
CA MET A 456 2.14 -18.98 -10.72
C MET A 456 0.72 -18.65 -11.19
N TRP A 457 0.55 -18.08 -12.39
CA TRP A 457 -0.76 -17.63 -12.85
C TRP A 457 -1.71 -18.76 -13.20
N GLN A 458 -1.20 -19.85 -13.79
CA GLN A 458 -2.03 -21.00 -14.13
C GLN A 458 -2.78 -21.58 -12.91
N PRO A 459 -2.12 -21.96 -11.80
CA PRO A 459 -2.82 -22.48 -10.63
C PRO A 459 -3.72 -21.44 -9.95
N ILE A 460 -3.40 -20.15 -10.00
CA ILE A 460 -4.32 -19.09 -9.56
C ILE A 460 -5.62 -19.16 -10.37
N HIS A 461 -5.53 -19.12 -11.71
CA HIS A 461 -6.70 -19.12 -12.60
C HIS A 461 -7.53 -20.40 -12.48
N GLU A 462 -6.90 -21.55 -12.25
CA GLU A 462 -7.58 -22.83 -11.98
C GLU A 462 -8.38 -22.76 -10.67
N ALA A 463 -7.78 -22.24 -9.59
CA ALA A 463 -8.45 -22.09 -8.29
C ALA A 463 -9.61 -21.08 -8.35
N GLU A 464 -9.41 -19.94 -9.01
CA GLU A 464 -10.45 -18.93 -9.24
C GLU A 464 -11.66 -19.51 -9.99
N THR A 465 -11.39 -20.22 -11.10
CA THR A 465 -12.44 -20.83 -11.93
C THR A 465 -13.26 -21.83 -11.13
N ARG A 466 -12.59 -22.67 -10.32
CA ARG A 466 -13.26 -23.64 -9.45
C ARG A 466 -14.11 -22.97 -8.38
N MET A 467 -13.59 -21.94 -7.72
CA MET A 467 -14.36 -21.19 -6.72
C MET A 467 -15.58 -20.51 -7.34
N GLU A 468 -15.44 -19.88 -8.51
CA GLU A 468 -16.57 -19.27 -9.23
C GLU A 468 -17.64 -20.32 -9.61
N GLN A 469 -17.24 -21.50 -10.12
CA GLN A 469 -18.17 -22.58 -10.45
C GLN A 469 -18.92 -23.10 -9.22
N ILE A 470 -18.22 -23.31 -8.11
CA ILE A 470 -18.81 -23.76 -6.85
C ILE A 470 -19.77 -22.69 -6.34
N ALA A 471 -19.34 -21.44 -6.21
CA ALA A 471 -20.17 -20.34 -5.73
C ALA A 471 -21.48 -20.20 -6.53
N ASN A 472 -21.42 -20.32 -7.85
CA ASN A 472 -22.61 -20.29 -8.72
C ASN A 472 -23.55 -21.48 -8.50
N SER A 473 -23.01 -22.70 -8.35
CA SER A 473 -23.83 -23.91 -8.15
C SER A 473 -24.40 -24.06 -6.74
N ARG A 474 -23.87 -23.28 -5.79
CA ARG A 474 -24.10 -23.44 -4.35
C ARG A 474 -24.69 -22.20 -3.66
N LEU A 475 -25.27 -21.28 -4.42
CA LEU A 475 -25.88 -20.04 -3.90
C LEU A 475 -26.91 -20.28 -2.76
N GLN A 476 -27.64 -21.40 -2.81
CA GLN A 476 -28.70 -21.75 -1.88
C GLN A 476 -28.26 -22.75 -0.79
N ILE A 477 -26.95 -22.96 -0.58
CA ILE A 477 -26.48 -23.79 0.55
C ILE A 477 -27.06 -23.27 1.86
N VAL A 478 -27.56 -24.20 2.66
CA VAL A 478 -27.99 -24.01 4.05
C VAL A 478 -27.23 -24.89 5.05
N ASP A 479 -26.32 -25.76 4.58
CA ASP A 479 -25.47 -26.60 5.43
C ASP A 479 -24.33 -25.76 6.04
N PRO A 480 -24.30 -25.57 7.38
CA PRO A 480 -23.29 -24.75 8.05
C PRO A 480 -21.86 -25.31 7.93
N ASP A 481 -21.71 -26.63 7.82
CA ASP A 481 -20.38 -27.24 7.72
C ASP A 481 -19.79 -26.99 6.33
N GLU A 482 -20.61 -27.16 5.29
CA GLU A 482 -20.21 -26.87 3.92
C GLU A 482 -19.91 -25.39 3.71
N GLU A 483 -20.77 -24.50 4.21
CA GLU A 483 -20.57 -23.05 4.13
C GLU A 483 -19.26 -22.61 4.80
N ALA A 484 -18.91 -23.21 5.93
CA ALA A 484 -17.68 -22.89 6.63
C ALA A 484 -16.42 -23.33 5.88
N VAL A 485 -16.45 -24.52 5.28
CA VAL A 485 -15.35 -25.03 4.45
C VAL A 485 -15.17 -24.15 3.22
N LEU A 486 -16.26 -23.73 2.57
CA LEU A 486 -16.21 -22.83 1.42
C LEU A 486 -15.72 -21.43 1.78
N ASN A 487 -16.14 -20.90 2.92
CA ASN A 487 -15.64 -19.61 3.41
C ASN A 487 -14.15 -19.68 3.76
N GLN A 488 -13.66 -20.78 4.33
CA GLN A 488 -12.22 -20.96 4.54
C GLN A 488 -11.48 -21.11 3.21
N ALA A 489 -12.02 -21.85 2.24
CA ALA A 489 -11.42 -21.94 0.90
C ALA A 489 -11.35 -20.57 0.21
N ALA A 490 -12.37 -19.71 0.39
CA ALA A 490 -12.34 -18.35 -0.11
C ALA A 490 -11.21 -17.51 0.53
N ARG A 491 -10.88 -17.72 1.82
CA ARG A 491 -9.72 -17.09 2.46
C ARG A 491 -8.42 -17.57 1.84
N GLU A 492 -8.26 -18.87 1.64
CA GLU A 492 -7.05 -19.42 1.00
C GLU A 492 -6.88 -18.87 -0.41
N LEU A 493 -7.97 -18.73 -1.18
CA LEU A 493 -7.93 -18.12 -2.51
C LEU A 493 -7.52 -16.64 -2.46
N LEU A 494 -8.11 -15.85 -1.56
CA LEU A 494 -7.67 -14.46 -1.37
C LEU A 494 -6.19 -14.39 -1.03
N LEU A 495 -5.70 -15.22 -0.09
CA LEU A 495 -4.29 -15.22 0.31
C LEU A 495 -3.37 -15.68 -0.82
N LEU A 496 -3.81 -16.65 -1.63
CA LEU A 496 -3.12 -17.11 -2.84
C LEU A 496 -2.96 -16.00 -3.88
N GLU A 497 -3.99 -15.17 -4.06
CA GLU A 497 -4.04 -14.11 -5.08
C GLU A 497 -3.17 -12.87 -4.76
N SER A 498 -2.54 -12.79 -3.59
CA SER A 498 -1.70 -11.65 -3.17
C SER A 498 -0.58 -11.37 -4.20
N SER A 499 -0.42 -10.09 -4.59
CA SER A 499 0.60 -9.68 -5.56
C SER A 499 2.03 -9.77 -4.99
N ASP A 500 2.18 -9.92 -3.68
CA ASP A 500 3.46 -10.02 -3.00
C ASP A 500 4.25 -11.27 -3.43
N TRP A 501 3.56 -12.39 -3.72
CA TRP A 501 4.25 -13.63 -4.09
C TRP A 501 5.06 -13.49 -5.38
N PRO A 502 4.47 -13.09 -6.52
CA PRO A 502 5.24 -12.84 -7.73
C PRO A 502 6.21 -11.65 -7.59
N PHE A 503 5.88 -10.64 -6.78
CA PHE A 503 6.78 -9.50 -6.53
C PHE A 503 8.08 -9.94 -5.82
N LEU A 504 7.97 -10.72 -4.74
CA LEU A 504 9.11 -11.20 -3.95
C LEU A 504 9.98 -12.20 -4.71
N VAL A 505 9.39 -12.97 -5.63
CA VAL A 505 10.15 -13.82 -6.56
C VAL A 505 10.93 -12.97 -7.55
N THR A 506 10.28 -12.00 -8.19
CA THR A 506 10.88 -11.14 -9.21
C THR A 506 12.01 -10.27 -8.66
N THR A 507 11.85 -9.73 -7.46
CA THR A 507 12.86 -8.86 -6.82
C THR A 507 13.98 -9.63 -6.14
N GLY A 508 13.82 -10.95 -5.95
CA GLY A 508 14.78 -11.80 -5.26
C GLY A 508 14.89 -11.55 -3.75
N GLN A 509 14.04 -10.72 -3.16
CA GLN A 509 14.12 -10.34 -1.73
C GLN A 509 13.83 -11.51 -0.79
N ALA A 510 12.83 -12.34 -1.12
CA ALA A 510 12.41 -13.48 -0.30
C ALA A 510 11.80 -14.61 -1.17
N ARG A 511 12.51 -14.97 -2.25
CA ARG A 511 12.02 -15.89 -3.29
C ARG A 511 11.53 -17.24 -2.75
N GLU A 512 12.32 -17.90 -1.91
CA GLU A 512 11.97 -19.21 -1.36
C GLU A 512 10.75 -19.13 -0.43
N TYR A 513 10.71 -18.10 0.42
CA TYR A 513 9.57 -17.82 1.30
C TYR A 513 8.28 -17.61 0.49
N ALA A 514 8.33 -16.79 -0.57
CA ALA A 514 7.19 -16.52 -1.43
C ALA A 514 6.67 -17.80 -2.11
N ILE A 515 7.55 -18.63 -2.66
CA ILE A 515 7.18 -19.91 -3.30
C ILE A 515 6.53 -20.86 -2.29
N GLN A 516 7.06 -20.94 -1.07
CA GLN A 516 6.52 -21.80 -0.02
C GLN A 516 5.12 -21.33 0.42
N ARG A 517 4.93 -20.02 0.60
CA ARG A 517 3.63 -19.43 0.95
C ARG A 517 2.59 -19.65 -0.13
N PHE A 518 2.95 -19.35 -1.36
CA PHE A 518 2.13 -19.56 -2.53
C PHE A 518 1.66 -21.02 -2.64
N THR A 519 2.60 -21.97 -2.60
CA THR A 519 2.29 -23.41 -2.70
C THR A 519 1.43 -23.89 -1.53
N GLY A 520 1.70 -23.41 -0.31
CA GLY A 520 0.93 -23.76 0.86
C GLY A 520 -0.54 -23.35 0.77
N HIS A 521 -0.84 -22.15 0.26
CA HIS A 521 -2.22 -21.70 0.06
C HIS A 521 -2.95 -22.50 -1.02
N ILE A 522 -2.27 -22.89 -2.11
CA ILE A 522 -2.84 -23.80 -3.12
C ILE A 522 -3.21 -25.15 -2.49
N GLU A 523 -2.28 -25.78 -1.77
CA GLU A 523 -2.52 -27.09 -1.17
C GLU A 523 -3.70 -27.07 -0.18
N ARG A 524 -3.83 -26.00 0.60
CA ARG A 524 -4.95 -25.81 1.53
C ARG A 524 -6.28 -25.63 0.80
N PHE A 525 -6.30 -24.76 -0.21
CA PHE A 525 -7.47 -24.55 -1.05
C PHE A 525 -7.95 -25.85 -1.68
N GLU A 526 -7.04 -26.60 -2.32
CA GLU A 526 -7.34 -27.85 -3.00
C GLU A 526 -7.91 -28.91 -2.05
N ARG A 527 -7.34 -29.04 -0.84
CA ARG A 527 -7.84 -29.98 0.17
C ARG A 527 -9.27 -29.63 0.63
N LEU A 528 -9.55 -28.35 0.87
CA LEU A 528 -10.87 -27.89 1.28
C LEU A 528 -11.91 -28.14 0.18
N ILE A 529 -11.60 -27.73 -1.05
CA ILE A 529 -12.49 -27.90 -2.21
C ILE A 529 -12.75 -29.38 -2.50
N ALA A 530 -11.71 -30.21 -2.50
CA ALA A 530 -11.86 -31.65 -2.72
C ALA A 530 -12.77 -32.32 -1.68
N SER A 531 -12.78 -31.84 -0.43
CA SER A 531 -13.68 -32.35 0.61
C SER A 531 -15.16 -32.08 0.29
N VAL A 532 -15.46 -30.87 -0.23
CA VAL A 532 -16.80 -30.46 -0.64
C VAL A 532 -17.24 -31.21 -1.89
N GLU A 533 -16.37 -31.36 -2.88
CA GLU A 533 -16.66 -32.13 -4.11
C GLU A 533 -16.89 -33.61 -3.83
N ALA A 534 -16.21 -34.17 -2.82
CA ALA A 534 -16.43 -35.53 -2.35
C ALA A 534 -17.73 -35.72 -1.54
N GLY A 535 -18.51 -34.65 -1.33
CA GLY A 535 -19.74 -34.67 -0.52
C GLY A 535 -19.49 -34.92 0.96
N ARG A 536 -18.27 -34.66 1.45
CA ARG A 536 -17.89 -34.80 2.87
C ARG A 536 -17.07 -33.57 3.28
N PRO A 537 -17.70 -32.39 3.45
CA PRO A 537 -17.00 -31.16 3.83
C PRO A 537 -16.20 -31.35 5.12
N ASP A 538 -14.90 -31.05 5.08
CA ASP A 538 -14.00 -31.23 6.22
C ASP A 538 -13.99 -29.99 7.12
N ARG A 539 -15.03 -29.87 7.96
CA ARG A 539 -15.17 -28.77 8.92
C ARG A 539 -14.00 -28.67 9.91
N ALA A 540 -13.42 -29.80 10.30
CA ALA A 540 -12.30 -29.82 11.25
C ALA A 540 -11.04 -29.21 10.63
N LEU A 541 -10.75 -29.54 9.36
CA LEU A 541 -9.66 -28.90 8.61
C LEU A 541 -9.91 -27.40 8.45
N ALA A 542 -11.14 -26.99 8.16
CA ALA A 542 -11.46 -25.56 8.03
C ALA A 542 -11.23 -24.79 9.35
N GLU A 543 -11.54 -25.38 10.50
CA GLU A 543 -11.27 -24.77 11.82
C GLU A 543 -9.78 -24.72 12.17
N GLU A 544 -9.02 -25.76 11.81
CA GLU A 544 -7.56 -25.76 11.96
C GLU A 544 -6.92 -24.64 11.14
N LEU A 545 -7.30 -24.55 9.86
CA LEU A 545 -6.79 -23.53 8.95
C LEU A 545 -7.26 -22.13 9.33
N TRP A 546 -8.46 -21.98 9.88
CA TRP A 546 -8.92 -20.69 10.42
C TRP A 546 -7.99 -20.14 11.50
N GLU A 547 -7.46 -20.98 12.40
CA GLU A 547 -6.51 -20.50 13.43
C GLU A 547 -5.12 -20.17 12.88
N LEU A 548 -4.79 -20.65 11.68
CA LEU A 548 -3.57 -20.30 10.97
C LEU A 548 -3.76 -19.04 10.13
N ASP A 549 -4.81 -19.00 9.31
CA ASP A 549 -5.14 -18.03 8.28
C ASP A 549 -6.37 -17.19 8.68
N LYS A 550 -6.25 -16.57 9.86
CA LYS A 550 -7.32 -15.89 10.62
C LYS A 550 -7.60 -14.48 10.11
N VAL A 551 -8.12 -14.37 8.88
CA VAL A 551 -8.45 -13.10 8.22
C VAL A 551 -9.85 -13.11 7.64
N PHE A 552 -10.46 -11.93 7.51
CA PHE A 552 -11.78 -11.75 6.87
C PHE A 552 -12.85 -12.66 7.49
N PRO A 553 -13.23 -12.43 8.77
CA PRO A 553 -14.24 -13.25 9.44
C PRO A 553 -15.61 -13.22 8.72
N GLU A 554 -15.89 -12.16 7.98
CA GLU A 554 -17.15 -11.94 7.24
C GLU A 554 -17.09 -12.36 5.77
N VAL A 555 -16.01 -13.04 5.33
CA VAL A 555 -15.92 -13.54 3.95
C VAL A 555 -17.08 -14.48 3.64
N ASP A 556 -17.66 -14.32 2.46
CA ASP A 556 -18.72 -15.17 1.94
C ASP A 556 -18.31 -15.69 0.56
N PHE A 557 -18.21 -17.01 0.42
CA PHE A 557 -17.85 -17.66 -0.85
C PHE A 557 -18.80 -17.26 -2.00
N ARG A 558 -20.04 -16.86 -1.68
CA ARG A 558 -21.03 -16.41 -2.67
C ARG A 558 -20.60 -15.14 -3.41
N TRP A 559 -19.60 -14.39 -2.91
CA TRP A 559 -19.07 -13.22 -3.60
C TRP A 559 -18.40 -13.53 -4.94
N TRP A 560 -17.96 -14.77 -5.14
CA TRP A 560 -17.39 -15.25 -6.41
C TRP A 560 -18.47 -15.63 -7.44
N ALA A 561 -19.74 -15.71 -7.06
CA ALA A 561 -20.83 -15.99 -8.01
C ALA A 561 -21.03 -14.82 -9.00
N LYS A 562 -21.58 -15.13 -10.18
CA LYS A 562 -21.82 -14.19 -11.29
C LYS A 562 -23.06 -13.32 -11.10
#